data_AF-A0AAV4V0S7-F1
#
_entry.id   AF-A0AAV4V0S7-F1
#
_cell.length_a   1.000
_cell.length_b   1.000
_cell.length_c   1.000
_cell.angle_alpha   90.00
_cell.angle_beta   90.00
_cell.angle_gamma   90.00
#
_symmetry.space_group_name_H-M   'P 1'
#
loop_
_entity.id
_entity.type
_entity.pdbx_description
1 polymer ?
#
loop_
_entity_poly.entity_id
_entity_poly.type
_entity_poly.pdbx_seq_one_letter_code
_entity_poly.pdbx_strand_id
1 'polypeptide(L)'
;MDVGRMMDTWTGQMNYPYISVECPLADICAVQQHRYLEDPDTAQLSTQPTSYDYVWHIPMTYRTSNEKEISYLLLNDSEKKMTVSIPANEWITFNADFKGYYSVNYDREGWDNIIQHLHNNHTVFSPADRVNFIYDSFSLASSGHVGYDVPLKLIGYLAREKYHWAWRIALSELNNVKRYFKADREARELIKEYIRSLSKDLYKQLGWNDIGDYSE
;
A
#
# COMPACT_ATOMS: atom_id res chain seq x y z
N MET A 1 -3.81 26.69 -5.90
CA MET A 1 -4.53 25.54 -5.33
C MET A 1 -5.55 26.09 -4.35
N ASP A 2 -6.83 25.78 -4.54
CA ASP A 2 -7.89 26.14 -3.60
C ASP A 2 -7.96 25.05 -2.52
N VAL A 3 -7.37 25.35 -1.36
CA VAL A 3 -7.29 24.40 -0.24
C VAL A 3 -8.67 24.14 0.37
N GLY A 4 -9.57 25.13 0.36
CA GLY A 4 -10.92 24.99 0.89
C GLY A 4 -11.68 23.93 0.09
N ARG A 5 -11.73 24.13 -1.24
CA ARG A 5 -12.35 23.16 -2.15
C ARG A 5 -11.74 21.77 -2.04
N MET A 6 -10.41 21.67 -1.93
CA MET A 6 -9.75 20.39 -1.75
C MET A 6 -10.26 19.69 -0.49
N MET A 7 -10.19 20.36 0.66
CA MET A 7 -10.55 19.77 1.96
C MET A 7 -12.04 19.43 2.04
N ASP A 8 -12.91 20.18 1.37
CA ASP A 8 -14.33 19.87 1.32
C ASP A 8 -14.59 18.46 0.74
N THR A 9 -13.82 18.03 -0.24
CA THR A 9 -13.90 16.66 -0.78
C THR A 9 -13.44 15.58 0.19
N TRP A 10 -12.60 15.93 1.17
CA TRP A 10 -12.08 15.00 2.18
C TRP A 10 -12.96 14.93 3.43
N THR A 11 -13.57 16.05 3.82
CA THR A 11 -14.38 16.12 5.06
C THR A 11 -15.88 16.00 4.80
N GLY A 12 -16.34 16.23 3.57
CA GLY A 12 -17.75 16.23 3.19
C GLY A 12 -18.32 14.88 2.77
N GLN A 13 -17.51 13.81 2.78
CA GLN A 13 -17.92 12.46 2.39
C GLN A 13 -17.19 11.39 3.19
N MET A 14 -17.82 10.23 3.38
CA MET A 14 -17.25 9.12 4.14
C MET A 14 -16.25 8.30 3.32
N ASN A 15 -15.41 7.55 4.03
CA ASN A 15 -14.32 6.71 3.51
C ASN A 15 -13.20 7.55 2.87
N TYR A 16 -12.39 6.90 2.04
CA TYR A 16 -11.21 7.49 1.41
C TYR A 16 -10.99 6.85 0.02
N PRO A 17 -10.17 7.45 -0.86
CA PRO A 17 -9.90 6.89 -2.17
C PRO A 17 -8.79 5.85 -2.18
N TYR A 18 -8.88 4.89 -3.09
CA TYR A 18 -7.70 4.19 -3.61
C TYR A 18 -7.44 4.60 -5.05
N ILE A 19 -6.16 4.57 -5.45
CA ILE A 19 -5.71 4.90 -6.79
C ILE A 19 -5.30 3.61 -7.50
N SER A 20 -5.91 3.29 -8.63
CA SER A 20 -5.39 2.27 -9.54
C SER A 20 -4.33 2.88 -10.44
N VAL A 21 -3.19 2.19 -10.58
CA VAL A 21 -2.04 2.61 -11.38
C VAL A 21 -1.75 1.52 -12.42
N GLU A 22 -1.78 1.91 -13.69
CA GLU A 22 -1.40 1.07 -14.83
C GLU A 22 -0.37 1.83 -15.65
N CYS A 23 0.74 1.19 -16.02
CA CYS A 23 1.80 1.85 -16.79
C CYS A 23 1.89 1.24 -18.19
N PRO A 24 1.01 1.65 -19.13
CA PRO A 24 0.94 1.04 -20.46
C PRO A 24 2.22 1.25 -21.30
N LEU A 25 3.04 2.24 -20.94
CA LEU A 25 4.34 2.50 -21.53
C LEU A 25 5.35 2.81 -20.42
N ALA A 26 6.64 2.60 -20.68
CA ALA A 26 7.70 2.81 -19.70
C ALA A 26 7.79 4.24 -19.13
N ASP A 27 7.29 5.21 -19.89
CA ASP A 27 7.31 6.64 -19.57
C ASP A 27 5.90 7.23 -19.34
N ILE A 28 4.85 6.40 -19.33
CA ILE A 28 3.48 6.86 -19.16
C ILE A 28 2.70 5.90 -18.25
N CYS A 29 2.15 6.45 -17.16
CA CYS A 29 1.17 5.75 -16.33
C CYS A 29 -0.21 6.41 -16.39
N ALA A 30 -1.25 5.59 -16.47
CA ALA A 30 -2.62 5.98 -16.21
C ALA A 30 -2.92 5.77 -14.72
N VAL A 31 -3.44 6.79 -14.06
CA VAL A 31 -3.90 6.70 -12.68
C VAL A 31 -5.38 7.05 -12.60
N GLN A 32 -6.14 6.30 -11.80
CA GLN A 32 -7.57 6.50 -11.64
C GLN A 32 -7.96 6.35 -10.18
N GLN A 33 -8.76 7.28 -9.67
CA GLN A 33 -9.30 7.23 -8.32
C GLN A 33 -10.62 6.46 -8.26
N HIS A 34 -10.79 5.76 -7.15
CA HIS A 34 -11.98 5.00 -6.81
C HIS A 34 -12.27 5.17 -5.32
N ARG A 35 -13.53 5.06 -4.92
CA ARG A 35 -13.89 4.98 -3.49
C ARG A 35 -13.45 3.63 -2.93
N TYR A 36 -12.66 3.63 -1.87
CA TYR A 36 -12.35 2.40 -1.14
C TYR A 36 -13.52 1.96 -0.25
N LEU A 37 -13.83 0.66 -0.31
CA LEU A 37 -14.81 -0.03 0.51
C LEU A 37 -14.22 -1.37 0.96
N GLU A 38 -14.31 -1.69 2.24
CA GLU A 38 -13.85 -2.98 2.77
C GLU A 38 -14.64 -4.15 2.15
N ASP A 39 -15.94 -3.97 1.97
CA ASP A 39 -16.81 -4.88 1.24
C ASP A 39 -17.42 -4.14 0.02
N PRO A 40 -16.93 -4.39 -1.21
CA PRO A 40 -17.44 -3.75 -2.42
C PRO A 40 -18.95 -3.95 -2.65
N ASP A 41 -19.54 -5.04 -2.16
CA ASP A 41 -20.97 -5.32 -2.34
C ASP A 41 -21.84 -4.36 -1.51
N THR A 42 -21.26 -3.70 -0.49
CA THR A 42 -21.94 -2.66 0.30
C THR A 42 -22.03 -1.32 -0.41
N ALA A 43 -21.44 -1.16 -1.60
CA ALA A 43 -21.50 0.09 -2.38
C ALA A 43 -22.95 0.56 -2.60
N GLN A 44 -23.87 -0.39 -2.85
CA GLN A 44 -25.29 -0.10 -3.06
C GLN A 44 -26.03 0.28 -1.76
N LEU A 45 -25.50 -0.15 -0.61
CA LEU A 45 -26.04 0.16 0.72
C LEU A 45 -25.57 1.54 1.22
N SER A 46 -24.47 2.07 0.68
CA SER A 46 -23.87 3.35 1.04
C SER A 46 -24.28 4.52 0.11
N THR A 47 -25.46 4.42 -0.48
CA THR A 47 -26.03 5.32 -1.49
C THR A 47 -26.53 6.66 -0.96
N GLN A 48 -25.98 7.18 0.15
CA GLN A 48 -26.23 8.59 0.45
C GLN A 48 -25.50 9.45 -0.58
N PRO A 49 -26.21 10.23 -1.42
CA PRO A 49 -25.58 11.10 -2.39
C PRO A 49 -24.76 12.16 -1.65
N THR A 50 -23.48 12.28 -2.02
CA THR A 50 -22.61 13.36 -1.54
C THR A 50 -22.54 14.44 -2.60
N SER A 51 -22.18 15.67 -2.20
CA SER A 51 -22.00 16.78 -3.16
C SER A 51 -20.80 16.57 -4.12
N TYR A 52 -20.00 15.53 -3.89
CA TYR A 52 -18.74 15.26 -4.60
C TYR A 52 -18.72 13.89 -5.31
N ASP A 53 -19.82 13.13 -5.31
CA ASP A 53 -19.94 11.81 -5.96
C ASP A 53 -18.80 10.84 -5.64
N TYR A 54 -18.26 10.90 -4.41
CA TYR A 54 -17.09 10.12 -4.00
C TYR A 54 -15.89 10.30 -4.95
N VAL A 55 -15.64 11.55 -5.34
CA VAL A 55 -14.43 11.99 -6.03
C VAL A 55 -13.70 12.95 -5.10
N TRP A 56 -12.39 12.78 -5.01
CA TRP A 56 -11.52 13.59 -4.18
C TRP A 56 -10.61 14.45 -5.03
N HIS A 57 -10.23 15.60 -4.47
CA HIS A 57 -9.16 16.43 -4.96
C HIS A 57 -7.86 15.97 -4.27
N ILE A 58 -7.05 15.16 -4.96
CA ILE A 58 -5.99 14.36 -4.33
C ILE A 58 -4.60 14.97 -4.64
N PRO A 59 -3.87 15.48 -3.63
CA PRO A 59 -2.47 15.86 -3.77
C PRO A 59 -1.62 14.59 -3.81
N MET A 60 -1.41 14.07 -5.00
CA MET A 60 -0.65 12.85 -5.23
C MET A 60 0.85 13.15 -5.22
N THR A 61 1.62 12.16 -4.78
CA THR A 61 3.07 12.18 -4.88
C THR A 61 3.57 10.93 -5.57
N TYR A 62 4.70 11.03 -6.25
CA TYR A 62 5.41 9.86 -6.74
C TYR A 62 6.93 10.04 -6.65
N ARG A 63 7.64 8.90 -6.64
CA ARG A 63 9.10 8.82 -6.74
C ARG A 63 9.46 7.69 -7.70
N THR A 64 10.54 7.86 -8.45
CA THR A 64 11.05 6.85 -9.38
C THR A 64 12.46 6.42 -9.00
N SER A 65 12.96 5.33 -9.58
CA SER A 65 14.34 4.88 -9.38
C SER A 65 15.40 5.91 -9.79
N ASN A 66 15.08 6.76 -10.77
CA ASN A 66 16.04 7.68 -11.38
C ASN A 66 16.05 9.07 -10.74
N GLU A 67 15.01 9.40 -9.96
CA GLU A 67 14.87 10.68 -9.28
C GLU A 67 14.67 10.48 -7.79
N LYS A 68 15.59 11.01 -6.98
CA LYS A 68 15.50 10.92 -5.51
C LYS A 68 14.43 11.85 -4.92
N GLU A 69 14.18 12.96 -5.60
CA GLU A 69 13.20 13.96 -5.18
C GLU A 69 11.77 13.45 -5.39
N ILE A 70 10.88 13.85 -4.49
CA ILE A 70 9.46 13.53 -4.60
C ILE A 70 8.82 14.51 -5.59
N SER A 71 8.16 13.95 -6.59
CA SER A 71 7.35 14.71 -7.53
C SER A 71 5.91 14.82 -7.04
N TYR A 72 5.28 15.95 -7.34
CA TYR A 72 3.92 16.29 -6.90
C TYR A 72 2.98 16.38 -8.09
N LEU A 73 1.78 15.82 -7.93
CA LEU A 73 0.71 15.81 -8.91
C LEU A 73 -0.62 16.16 -8.22
N LEU A 74 -1.58 16.63 -8.99
CA LEU A 74 -2.90 16.96 -8.50
C LEU A 74 -3.94 16.27 -9.36
N LEU A 75 -4.66 15.31 -8.79
CA LEU A 75 -5.83 14.72 -9.42
C LEU A 75 -7.06 15.49 -8.95
N ASN A 76 -7.65 16.27 -9.85
CA ASN A 76 -8.76 17.16 -9.52
C ASN A 76 -10.05 16.38 -9.26
N ASP A 77 -10.94 16.96 -8.46
CA ASP A 77 -12.29 16.47 -8.17
C ASP A 77 -13.22 16.44 -9.40
N SER A 78 -12.85 17.12 -10.49
CA SER A 78 -13.53 17.02 -11.79
C SER A 78 -13.09 15.82 -12.64
N GLU A 79 -12.00 15.15 -12.27
CA GLU A 79 -11.35 14.12 -13.06
C GLU A 79 -11.18 12.84 -12.23
N LYS A 80 -11.84 11.75 -12.64
CA LYS A 80 -11.63 10.44 -12.00
C LYS A 80 -10.30 9.80 -12.42
N LYS A 81 -9.68 10.25 -13.51
CA LYS A 81 -8.45 9.67 -14.07
C LYS A 81 -7.53 10.74 -14.66
N MET A 82 -6.24 10.48 -14.65
CA MET A 82 -5.23 11.29 -15.34
C MET A 82 -4.12 10.41 -15.93
N THR A 83 -3.43 10.94 -16.92
CA THR A 83 -2.20 10.36 -17.47
C THR A 83 -1.01 11.11 -16.91
N VAL A 84 -0.02 10.38 -16.42
CA VAL A 84 1.19 10.90 -15.81
C VAL A 84 2.38 10.52 -16.70
N SER A 85 3.06 11.52 -17.23
CA SER A 85 4.36 11.34 -17.88
C SER A 85 5.43 11.20 -16.81
N ILE A 86 6.19 10.11 -16.86
CA ILE A 86 7.22 9.77 -15.89
C ILE A 86 8.56 9.60 -16.61
N PRO A 87 9.69 9.95 -15.97
CA PRO A 87 10.98 9.61 -16.54
C PRO A 87 11.10 8.10 -16.66
N ALA A 88 11.84 7.60 -17.65
CA ALA A 88 12.20 6.18 -17.70
C ALA A 88 12.77 5.76 -16.33
N ASN A 89 12.38 4.61 -15.82
CA ASN A 89 12.73 4.14 -14.47
C ASN A 89 12.66 2.61 -14.38
N GLU A 90 13.31 2.07 -13.35
CA GLU A 90 13.22 0.65 -12.99
C GLU A 90 12.00 0.37 -12.11
N TRP A 91 11.60 1.34 -11.30
CA TRP A 91 10.42 1.29 -10.45
C TRP A 91 9.85 2.69 -10.21
N ILE A 92 8.56 2.73 -9.92
CA ILE A 92 7.81 3.90 -9.47
C ILE A 92 7.03 3.57 -8.22
N THR A 93 6.97 4.51 -7.28
CA THR A 93 6.08 4.47 -6.11
C THR A 93 5.20 5.71 -6.12
N PHE A 94 3.89 5.52 -6.08
CA PHE A 94 2.92 6.57 -5.76
C PHE A 94 2.66 6.59 -4.26
N ASN A 95 2.24 7.76 -3.75
CA ASN A 95 2.17 8.03 -2.30
C ASN A 95 3.56 7.90 -1.63
N ALA A 96 4.56 8.56 -2.22
CA ALA A 96 5.94 8.49 -1.74
C ALA A 96 6.05 8.95 -0.28
N ASP A 97 6.75 8.15 0.51
CA ASP A 97 6.88 8.26 1.97
C ASP A 97 5.57 8.17 2.76
N PHE A 98 4.51 7.60 2.17
CA PHE A 98 3.23 7.34 2.83
C PHE A 98 2.59 8.58 3.49
N LYS A 99 2.64 9.73 2.81
CA LYS A 99 2.16 11.02 3.35
C LYS A 99 0.70 11.33 3.01
N GLY A 100 0.19 10.75 1.93
CA GLY A 100 -1.19 10.93 1.47
C GLY A 100 -2.15 9.97 2.12
N TYR A 101 -3.36 10.45 2.41
CA TYR A 101 -4.45 9.63 2.96
C TYR A 101 -5.22 8.90 1.84
N TYR A 102 -4.51 8.07 1.08
CA TYR A 102 -5.07 7.25 0.00
C TYR A 102 -4.23 5.98 -0.19
N SER A 103 -4.88 4.90 -0.60
CA SER A 103 -4.21 3.65 -0.95
C SER A 103 -3.81 3.63 -2.42
N VAL A 104 -2.78 2.86 -2.78
CA VAL A 104 -2.34 2.67 -4.16
C VAL A 104 -2.42 1.20 -4.54
N ASN A 105 -3.17 0.91 -5.60
CA ASN A 105 -3.23 -0.39 -6.23
C ASN A 105 -2.51 -0.36 -7.57
N TYR A 106 -1.41 -1.11 -7.68
CA TYR A 106 -0.72 -1.30 -8.94
C TYR A 106 -1.37 -2.44 -9.73
N ASP A 107 -1.20 -2.43 -11.05
CA ASP A 107 -1.47 -3.62 -11.84
C ASP A 107 -0.50 -4.77 -11.48
N ARG A 108 -0.71 -5.92 -12.14
CA ARG A 108 0.06 -7.12 -11.83
C ARG A 108 1.56 -6.90 -12.03
N GLU A 109 1.93 -6.24 -13.13
CA GLU A 109 3.32 -5.95 -13.47
C GLU A 109 3.97 -4.99 -12.46
N GLY A 110 3.26 -3.93 -12.06
CA GLY A 110 3.72 -2.99 -11.04
C GLY A 110 3.91 -3.64 -9.68
N TRP A 111 2.98 -4.49 -9.22
CA TRP A 111 3.16 -5.25 -7.99
C TRP A 111 4.34 -6.22 -8.06
N ASP A 112 4.46 -6.99 -9.15
CA ASP A 112 5.56 -7.94 -9.33
C ASP A 112 6.92 -7.20 -9.37
N ASN A 113 6.99 -6.01 -9.98
CA ASN A 113 8.16 -5.13 -9.97
C ASN A 113 8.54 -4.65 -8.56
N ILE A 114 7.58 -4.14 -7.78
CA ILE A 114 7.80 -3.72 -6.39
C ILE A 114 8.32 -4.89 -5.55
N ILE A 115 7.67 -6.06 -5.67
CA ILE A 115 8.07 -7.28 -4.97
C ILE A 115 9.51 -7.66 -5.34
N GLN A 116 9.88 -7.67 -6.62
CA GLN A 116 11.23 -7.97 -7.06
C GLN A 116 12.26 -7.03 -6.41
N HIS A 117 12.00 -5.72 -6.38
CA HIS A 117 12.91 -4.75 -5.77
C HIS A 117 13.01 -4.91 -4.25
N LEU A 118 11.91 -5.19 -3.56
CA LEU A 118 11.93 -5.51 -2.13
C LEU A 118 12.77 -6.77 -1.85
N HIS A 119 12.64 -7.80 -2.68
CA HIS A 119 13.41 -9.05 -2.59
C HIS A 119 14.87 -8.92 -3.04
N ASN A 120 15.22 -7.96 -3.87
CA ASN A 120 16.62 -7.73 -4.26
C ASN A 120 17.33 -6.75 -3.31
N ASN A 121 16.75 -5.57 -3.12
CA ASN A 121 17.27 -4.52 -2.25
C ASN A 121 16.14 -3.62 -1.74
N HIS A 122 15.49 -4.00 -0.63
CA HIS A 122 14.38 -3.24 -0.07
C HIS A 122 14.74 -1.78 0.31
N THR A 123 16.01 -1.45 0.53
CA THR A 123 16.43 -0.09 0.92
C THR A 123 16.36 0.95 -0.20
N VAL A 124 16.06 0.53 -1.45
CA VAL A 124 15.73 1.47 -2.55
C VAL A 124 14.43 2.23 -2.28
N PHE A 125 13.54 1.64 -1.48
CA PHE A 125 12.30 2.28 -1.01
C PHE A 125 12.51 2.82 0.41
N SER A 126 11.88 3.97 0.72
CA SER A 126 11.96 4.50 2.08
C SER A 126 11.27 3.57 3.09
N PRO A 127 11.62 3.63 4.39
CA PRO A 127 10.92 2.84 5.40
C PRO A 127 9.39 3.04 5.38
N ALA A 128 8.93 4.26 5.07
CA ALA A 128 7.52 4.59 4.96
C ALA A 128 6.87 3.99 3.71
N ASP A 129 7.53 4.01 2.55
CA ASP A 129 7.03 3.31 1.33
C ASP A 129 6.81 1.82 1.61
N ARG A 130 7.77 1.18 2.29
CA ARG A 130 7.70 -0.25 2.60
C ARG A 130 6.54 -0.59 3.53
N VAL A 131 6.27 0.28 4.51
CA VAL A 131 5.07 0.19 5.35
C VAL A 131 3.81 0.35 4.50
N ASN A 132 3.78 1.32 3.60
CA ASN A 132 2.64 1.56 2.73
C ASN A 132 2.34 0.35 1.83
N PHE A 133 3.35 -0.21 1.17
CA PHE A 133 3.16 -1.37 0.30
C PHE A 133 2.58 -2.57 1.04
N ILE A 134 3.04 -2.84 2.27
CA ILE A 134 2.47 -3.90 3.11
C ILE A 134 1.01 -3.57 3.43
N TYR A 135 0.75 -2.36 3.95
CA TYR A 135 -0.59 -1.96 4.35
C TYR A 135 -1.60 -2.01 3.17
N ASP A 136 -1.26 -1.39 2.05
CA ASP A 136 -2.10 -1.32 0.87
C ASP A 136 -2.32 -2.70 0.26
N SER A 137 -1.27 -3.51 0.06
CA SER A 137 -1.43 -4.83 -0.57
C SER A 137 -2.34 -5.77 0.23
N PHE A 138 -2.26 -5.75 1.56
CA PHE A 138 -3.16 -6.54 2.42
C PHE A 138 -4.58 -5.97 2.45
N SER A 139 -4.73 -4.65 2.60
CA SER A 139 -6.04 -3.98 2.64
C SER A 139 -6.80 -4.15 1.31
N LEU A 140 -6.09 -4.06 0.19
CA LEU A 140 -6.64 -4.30 -1.13
C LEU A 140 -6.99 -5.78 -1.34
N ALA A 141 -6.22 -6.70 -0.77
CA ALA A 141 -6.52 -8.13 -0.85
C ALA A 141 -7.74 -8.52 -0.01
N SER A 142 -7.91 -7.94 1.17
CA SER A 142 -9.10 -8.18 2.00
C SER A 142 -10.38 -7.68 1.34
N SER A 143 -10.32 -6.56 0.60
CA SER A 143 -11.44 -6.03 -0.20
C SER A 143 -11.59 -6.67 -1.58
N GLY A 144 -10.76 -7.67 -1.93
CA GLY A 144 -10.86 -8.39 -3.21
C GLY A 144 -10.34 -7.65 -4.44
N HIS A 145 -9.60 -6.55 -4.27
CA HIS A 145 -9.00 -5.78 -5.37
C HIS A 145 -7.69 -6.38 -5.90
N VAL A 146 -7.02 -7.21 -5.10
CA VAL A 146 -5.84 -7.97 -5.49
C VAL A 146 -5.87 -9.36 -4.85
N GLY A 147 -5.23 -10.36 -5.47
CA GLY A 147 -5.11 -11.68 -4.87
C GLY A 147 -4.16 -11.68 -3.66
N TYR A 148 -4.44 -12.49 -2.63
CA TYR A 148 -3.56 -12.67 -1.48
C TYR A 148 -2.16 -13.19 -1.83
N ASP A 149 -1.95 -13.72 -3.05
CA ASP A 149 -0.63 -14.09 -3.51
C ASP A 149 0.32 -12.88 -3.60
N VAL A 150 -0.20 -11.67 -3.86
CA VAL A 150 0.59 -10.42 -3.90
C VAL A 150 1.13 -10.04 -2.53
N PRO A 151 0.31 -9.73 -1.50
CA PRO A 151 0.82 -9.35 -0.19
C PRO A 151 1.66 -10.46 0.45
N LEU A 152 1.31 -11.73 0.26
CA LEU A 152 2.08 -12.86 0.80
C LEU A 152 3.45 -13.01 0.13
N LYS A 153 3.57 -12.83 -1.19
CA LYS A 153 4.89 -12.78 -1.85
C LYS A 153 5.67 -11.54 -1.41
N LEU A 154 4.99 -10.40 -1.29
CA LEU A 154 5.59 -9.14 -0.88
C LEU A 154 6.31 -9.28 0.46
N ILE A 155 5.64 -9.71 1.53
CA ILE A 155 6.26 -9.80 2.86
C ILE A 155 7.39 -10.82 2.98
N GLY A 156 7.65 -11.63 1.95
CA GLY A 156 8.80 -12.52 1.92
C GLY A 156 10.15 -11.81 2.13
N TYR A 157 10.26 -10.51 1.80
CA TYR A 157 11.50 -9.76 2.03
C TYR A 157 11.78 -9.46 3.51
N LEU A 158 10.76 -9.56 4.39
CA LEU A 158 10.84 -9.14 5.80
C LEU A 158 11.96 -9.83 6.57
N ALA A 159 12.43 -11.00 6.14
CA ALA A 159 13.59 -11.67 6.72
C ALA A 159 14.87 -10.80 6.76
N ARG A 160 14.93 -9.73 5.93
CA ARG A 160 16.03 -8.75 5.91
C ARG A 160 15.61 -7.36 6.39
N GLU A 161 14.34 -7.18 6.75
CA GLU A 161 13.82 -5.92 7.24
C GLU A 161 14.22 -5.70 8.70
N LYS A 162 14.67 -4.48 9.00
CA LYS A 162 15.04 -4.04 10.35
C LYS A 162 14.08 -3.00 10.92
N TYR A 163 13.34 -2.30 10.06
CA TYR A 163 12.42 -1.26 10.50
C TYR A 163 11.19 -1.88 11.19
N HIS A 164 11.05 -1.62 12.49
CA HIS A 164 10.03 -2.27 13.33
C HIS A 164 8.60 -2.02 12.84
N TRP A 165 8.31 -0.85 12.24
CA TRP A 165 6.95 -0.56 11.75
C TRP A 165 6.53 -1.46 10.59
N ALA A 166 7.45 -1.84 9.69
CA ALA A 166 7.14 -2.78 8.61
C ALA A 166 6.75 -4.15 9.17
N TRP A 167 7.48 -4.62 10.19
CA TRP A 167 7.15 -5.83 10.94
C TRP A 167 5.82 -5.73 11.67
N ARG A 168 5.56 -4.63 12.37
CA ARG A 168 4.32 -4.43 13.13
C ARG A 168 3.09 -4.52 12.22
N ILE A 169 3.11 -3.82 11.09
CA ILE A 169 1.99 -3.83 10.15
C ILE A 169 1.83 -5.22 9.54
N ALA A 170 2.91 -5.86 9.08
CA ALA A 170 2.82 -7.22 8.53
C ALA A 170 2.26 -8.25 9.53
N LEU A 171 2.67 -8.18 10.79
CA LEU A 171 2.15 -9.07 11.84
C LEU A 171 0.68 -8.78 12.16
N SER A 172 0.26 -7.51 12.14
CA SER A 172 -1.15 -7.13 12.27
C SER A 172 -1.98 -7.77 11.17
N GLU A 173 -1.56 -7.62 9.92
CA GLU A 173 -2.30 -8.15 8.76
C GLU A 173 -2.31 -9.67 8.71
N LEU A 174 -1.18 -10.33 9.01
CA LEU A 174 -1.15 -11.80 9.11
C LEU A 174 -2.02 -12.33 10.24
N ASN A 175 -2.16 -11.59 11.34
CA ASN A 175 -3.10 -11.94 12.40
C ASN A 175 -4.55 -11.80 11.93
N ASN A 176 -4.87 -10.79 11.11
CA ASN A 176 -6.19 -10.67 10.46
C ASN A 176 -6.45 -11.87 9.54
N VAL A 177 -5.49 -12.22 8.67
CA VAL A 177 -5.59 -13.39 7.79
C VAL A 177 -5.83 -14.68 8.59
N LYS A 178 -5.09 -14.89 9.68
CA LYS A 178 -5.25 -16.04 10.57
C LYS A 178 -6.67 -16.13 11.16
N ARG A 179 -7.37 -15.00 11.35
CA ARG A 179 -8.76 -14.98 11.86
C ARG A 179 -9.75 -15.52 10.82
N TYR A 180 -9.52 -15.31 9.52
CA TYR A 180 -10.35 -15.91 8.46
C TYR A 180 -10.31 -17.44 8.52
N PHE A 181 -9.16 -18.01 8.88
CA PHE A 181 -8.95 -19.45 9.01
C PHE A 181 -9.19 -19.99 10.44
N LYS A 182 -10.05 -19.35 11.25
CA LYS A 182 -10.24 -19.74 12.67
C LYS A 182 -10.57 -21.23 12.85
N ALA A 183 -11.40 -21.80 11.97
CA ALA A 183 -11.81 -23.20 12.01
C ALA A 183 -10.81 -24.15 11.33
N ASP A 184 -9.93 -23.64 10.46
CA ASP A 184 -8.94 -24.43 9.75
C ASP A 184 -7.64 -24.47 10.56
N ARG A 185 -7.28 -25.65 11.07
CA ARG A 185 -6.05 -25.81 11.86
C ARG A 185 -4.82 -25.84 10.97
N GLU A 186 -4.90 -26.46 9.80
CA GLU A 186 -3.77 -26.67 8.91
C GLU A 186 -3.31 -25.32 8.34
N ALA A 187 -4.24 -24.52 7.81
CA ALA A 187 -3.95 -23.18 7.31
C ALA A 187 -3.29 -22.29 8.38
N ARG A 188 -3.78 -22.36 9.63
CA ARG A 188 -3.20 -21.58 10.74
C ARG A 188 -1.79 -22.02 11.11
N GLU A 189 -1.47 -23.30 11.04
CA GLU A 189 -0.10 -23.76 11.27
C GLU A 189 0.83 -23.35 10.13
N LEU A 190 0.40 -23.42 8.87
CA LEU A 190 1.17 -22.91 7.73
C LEU A 190 1.50 -21.42 7.86
N ILE A 191 0.52 -20.60 8.26
CA ILE A 191 0.74 -19.16 8.52
C ILE A 191 1.77 -18.95 9.64
N LYS A 192 1.70 -19.73 10.73
CA LYS A 192 2.69 -19.64 11.83
C LYS A 192 4.08 -20.07 11.38
N GLU A 193 4.19 -21.13 10.59
CA GLU A 193 5.46 -21.58 10.03
C GLU A 193 6.07 -20.53 9.12
N TYR A 194 5.25 -19.87 8.30
CA TYR A 194 5.68 -18.76 7.47
C TYR A 194 6.16 -17.56 8.29
N ILE A 195 5.43 -17.14 9.32
CA ILE A 195 5.89 -16.07 10.24
C ILE A 195 7.22 -16.44 10.90
N ARG A 196 7.37 -17.69 11.35
CA ARG A 196 8.62 -18.19 11.95
C ARG A 196 9.78 -18.17 10.97
N SER A 197 9.55 -18.54 9.71
CA SER A 197 10.63 -18.54 8.71
C SER A 197 11.15 -17.14 8.44
N LEU A 198 10.27 -16.13 8.42
CA LEU A 198 10.65 -14.73 8.25
C LEU A 198 11.36 -14.16 9.50
N SER A 199 10.89 -14.49 10.71
CA SER A 199 11.36 -13.85 11.96
C SER A 199 12.55 -14.53 12.64
N LYS A 200 12.98 -15.70 12.16
CA LYS A 200 14.00 -16.54 12.81
C LYS A 200 15.30 -15.81 13.13
N ASP A 201 15.80 -15.02 12.19
CA ASP A 201 17.08 -14.34 12.36
C ASP A 201 16.95 -13.04 13.16
N LEU A 202 15.84 -12.31 12.99
CA LEU A 202 15.50 -11.16 13.83
C LEU A 202 15.39 -11.56 15.32
N TYR A 203 14.71 -12.67 15.61
CA TYR A 203 14.56 -13.16 16.97
C TYR A 203 15.90 -13.50 17.64
N LYS A 204 16.86 -14.06 16.89
CA LYS A 204 18.22 -14.32 17.41
C LYS A 204 19.00 -13.04 17.69
N GLN A 205 18.76 -11.98 16.91
CA GLN A 205 19.45 -10.69 17.06
C GLN A 205 18.95 -9.90 18.27
N LEU A 206 17.62 -9.86 18.48
CA LEU A 206 17.02 -9.05 19.55
C LEU A 206 17.23 -9.62 20.96
N GLY A 207 17.26 -10.95 21.10
CA GLY A 207 17.49 -11.58 22.41
C GLY A 207 16.40 -11.28 23.45
N TRP A 208 16.76 -11.30 24.74
CA TRP A 208 15.85 -11.16 25.89
C TRP A 208 16.34 -10.10 26.89
N ASN A 209 16.88 -8.99 26.38
CA ASN A 209 17.38 -7.90 27.22
C ASN A 209 16.64 -6.60 26.87
N ASP A 210 16.34 -5.78 27.87
CA ASP A 210 15.72 -4.46 27.68
C ASP A 210 16.78 -3.42 27.28
N ILE A 211 17.32 -3.56 26.06
CA ILE A 211 18.37 -2.71 25.50
C ILE A 211 17.92 -2.21 24.11
N GLY A 212 18.06 -0.91 23.84
CA GLY A 212 17.70 -0.29 22.55
C GLY A 212 17.05 1.09 22.72
N ASP A 213 16.83 1.79 21.61
CA ASP A 213 16.06 3.05 21.58
C ASP A 213 14.60 2.75 21.17
N TYR A 214 13.65 3.59 21.61
CA TYR A 214 12.23 3.49 21.20
C TYR A 214 12.03 3.66 19.68
N SER A 215 13.02 4.21 18.98
CA SER A 215 12.97 4.49 17.54
C SER A 215 13.54 3.39 16.64
N GLU A 216 14.21 2.37 17.20
CA GLU A 216 14.76 1.22 16.46
C GLU A 216 13.77 0.05 16.47
#